data_AF-A0A9X7U661-F1
#
_entry.id   AF-A0A9X7U661-F1
#
_cell.length_a   1.000
_cell.length_b   1.000
_cell.length_c   1.000
_cell.angle_alpha   90.00
_cell.angle_beta   90.00
_cell.angle_gamma   90.00
#
_symmetry.space_group_name_H-M   'P 1'
#
loop_
_entity.id
_entity.type
_entity.pdbx_description
1 polymer ?
#
loop_
_entity_poly.entity_id
_entity_poly.type
_entity_poly.pdbx_seq_one_letter_code
_entity_poly.pdbx_strand_id
1 'polypeptide(L)'
;MEFALALLSVPPDELEALDWSFADRKRLLDHFLRSGKAAQRISRDVLAQSPITLRLPRRDLAPLQRFARRELPKAASNAAMLDRVIRVLDEAA
;
A
#
# COMPACT_ATOMS: atom_id res chain seq x y z
N MET A 1 -4.75 -6.05 -4.68
CA MET A 1 -6.03 -5.32 -4.63
C MET A 1 -6.45 -5.00 -3.20
N GLU A 2 -6.39 -5.96 -2.26
CA GLU A 2 -6.80 -5.74 -0.86
C GLU A 2 -6.17 -4.50 -0.21
N PHE A 3 -4.88 -4.24 -0.43
CA PHE A 3 -4.22 -3.05 0.14
C PHE A 3 -4.84 -1.72 -0.30
N ALA A 4 -5.15 -1.58 -1.59
CA ALA A 4 -5.76 -0.35 -2.11
C ALA A 4 -7.23 -0.21 -1.66
N LEU A 5 -7.95 -1.33 -1.52
CA LEU A 5 -9.31 -1.34 -1.00
C LEU A 5 -9.34 -0.95 0.48
N ALA A 6 -8.43 -1.50 1.29
CA ALA A 6 -8.27 -1.14 2.69
C ALA A 6 -7.96 0.36 2.86
N LEU A 7 -7.14 0.92 1.99
CA LEU A 7 -6.83 2.35 2.00
C LEU A 7 -8.06 3.22 1.64
N LEU A 8 -8.90 2.74 0.71
CA LEU A 8 -10.14 3.41 0.33
C LEU A 8 -11.21 3.34 1.42
N SER A 9 -11.22 2.27 2.22
CA SER A 9 -12.18 2.08 3.30
C SER A 9 -11.85 2.86 4.58
N VAL A 10 -10.65 3.43 4.71
CA VAL A 10 -10.31 4.24 5.89
C VAL A 10 -11.19 5.49 5.94
N PRO A 11 -11.94 5.70 7.04
CA PRO A 11 -12.75 6.90 7.22
C PRO A 11 -11.87 8.14 7.47
N PRO A 12 -12.39 9.36 7.26
CA PRO A 12 -11.59 10.58 7.33
C PRO A 12 -10.88 10.81 8.67
N ASP A 13 -11.52 10.49 9.78
CA ASP A 13 -10.97 10.60 11.14
C ASP A 13 -9.80 9.64 11.37
N GLU A 14 -9.88 8.40 10.88
CA GLU A 14 -8.76 7.46 10.97
C GLU A 14 -7.61 7.86 10.04
N LEU A 15 -7.88 8.50 8.89
CA LEU A 15 -6.85 9.09 8.04
C LEU A 15 -6.11 10.22 8.76
N GLU A 16 -6.82 11.12 9.42
CA GLU A 16 -6.22 12.18 10.23
C GLU A 16 -5.34 11.59 11.34
N ALA A 17 -5.79 10.53 12.02
CA ALA A 17 -4.99 9.80 13.01
C ALA A 17 -3.76 9.07 12.44
N LEU A 18 -3.60 9.02 11.11
CA LEU A 18 -2.40 8.54 10.41
C LEU A 18 -1.51 9.69 9.90
N ASP A 19 -1.85 10.94 10.23
CA ASP A 19 -1.30 12.17 9.63
C ASP A 19 -1.49 12.23 8.10
N TRP A 20 -2.60 11.69 7.61
CA TRP A 20 -2.96 11.73 6.20
C TRP A 20 -4.18 12.60 5.96
N SER A 21 -4.07 13.47 4.96
CA SER A 21 -5.21 14.09 4.32
C SER A 21 -5.82 13.17 3.25
N PHE A 22 -7.01 13.53 2.78
CA PHE A 22 -7.59 12.92 1.57
C PHE A 22 -6.64 13.00 0.37
N ALA A 23 -5.87 14.09 0.25
CA ALA A 23 -4.92 14.28 -0.85
C ALA A 23 -3.73 13.30 -0.76
N ASP A 24 -3.29 12.95 0.45
CA ASP A 24 -2.23 11.95 0.68
C ASP A 24 -2.71 10.56 0.28
N ARG A 25 -3.93 10.18 0.69
CA ARG A 25 -4.58 8.95 0.23
C ARG A 25 -4.66 8.89 -1.30
N LYS A 26 -5.16 9.95 -1.94
CA LYS A 26 -5.27 10.01 -3.40
C LYS A 26 -3.91 9.83 -4.07
N ARG A 27 -2.88 10.52 -3.57
CA ARG A 27 -1.51 10.40 -4.08
C ARG A 27 -1.01 8.94 -3.99
N LEU A 28 -1.21 8.29 -2.86
CA LEU A 28 -0.80 6.89 -2.65
C LEU A 28 -1.53 5.93 -3.60
N LEU A 29 -2.84 6.12 -3.81
CA LEU A 29 -3.61 5.36 -4.82
C LEU A 29 -3.10 5.60 -6.24
N ASP A 30 -2.71 6.83 -6.58
CA ASP A 30 -2.10 7.15 -7.87
C ASP A 30 -0.78 6.40 -8.08
N HIS A 31 0.03 6.19 -7.02
CA HIS A 31 1.24 5.37 -7.08
C HIS A 31 0.92 3.90 -7.35
N PHE A 32 -0.06 3.32 -6.63
CA PHE A 32 -0.50 1.94 -6.89
C PHE A 32 -1.04 1.76 -8.31
N LEU A 33 -1.82 2.71 -8.81
CA LEU A 33 -2.37 2.67 -10.17
C LEU A 33 -1.26 2.69 -11.22
N ARG A 34 -0.26 3.57 -11.07
CA ARG A 34 0.90 3.62 -11.98
C ARG A 34 1.67 2.30 -11.96
N SER A 35 1.87 1.73 -10.77
CA SER A 35 2.55 0.45 -10.59
C SER A 35 1.79 -0.70 -11.26
N GLY A 36 0.46 -0.75 -11.09
CA GLY A 36 -0.40 -1.75 -11.74
C GLY A 36 -0.39 -1.61 -13.26
N LYS A 37 -0.45 -0.39 -13.79
CA LYS A 37 -0.34 -0.13 -15.24
C LYS A 37 1.02 -0.58 -15.82
N ALA A 38 2.10 -0.40 -15.06
CA ALA A 38 3.41 -0.91 -15.48
C ALA A 38 3.42 -2.45 -15.52
N ALA A 39 2.83 -3.09 -14.50
CA ALA A 39 2.73 -4.55 -14.41
C ALA A 39 1.86 -5.18 -15.51
N GLN A 40 0.84 -4.48 -16.02
CA GLN A 40 -0.03 -4.97 -17.12
C GLN A 40 0.74 -5.30 -18.41
N ARG A 41 1.93 -4.71 -18.61
CA ARG A 41 2.76 -4.96 -19.79
C ARG A 41 3.73 -6.13 -19.61
N ILE A 42 3.79 -6.72 -18.42
CA ILE A 42 4.69 -7.81 -18.06
C ILE A 42 3.94 -9.14 -18.25
N SER A 43 4.59 -10.13 -18.86
CA SER A 43 4.00 -11.48 -18.99
C SER A 43 3.78 -12.10 -17.61
N ARG A 44 2.77 -12.97 -17.51
CA ARG A 44 2.39 -13.59 -16.22
C ARG A 44 3.54 -14.37 -15.58
N ASP A 45 4.34 -15.08 -16.39
CA ASP A 45 5.46 -15.89 -15.89
C ASP A 45 6.55 -15.01 -15.27
N VAL A 46 6.83 -13.85 -15.88
CA VAL A 46 7.79 -12.88 -15.36
C VAL A 46 7.23 -12.16 -14.13
N LEU A 47 5.93 -11.85 -14.13
CA LEU A 47 5.26 -11.20 -13.01
C LEU A 47 5.23 -12.09 -11.75
N ALA A 48 5.12 -13.41 -11.92
CA ALA A 48 5.17 -14.36 -10.81
C ALA A 48 6.56 -14.42 -10.16
N GLN A 49 7.61 -14.07 -10.90
CA GLN A 49 9.01 -14.16 -10.46
C GLN A 49 9.59 -12.80 -10.03
N SER A 50 8.99 -11.69 -10.47
CA SER A 50 9.53 -10.34 -10.27
C SER A 50 8.67 -9.52 -9.31
N PRO A 51 9.25 -8.93 -8.26
CA PRO A 51 8.50 -8.01 -7.41
C PRO A 51 8.09 -6.76 -8.19
N ILE A 52 6.84 -6.32 -8.00
CA ILE A 52 6.38 -5.04 -8.54
C ILE A 52 6.96 -3.93 -7.66
N THR A 53 7.78 -3.06 -8.25
CA THR A 53 8.38 -1.93 -7.53
C THR A 53 7.39 -0.77 -7.40
N LEU A 54 7.08 -0.38 -6.17
CA LEU A 54 6.32 0.83 -5.87
C LEU A 54 7.28 1.96 -5.48
N ARG A 55 7.29 3.05 -6.27
CA ARG A 55 8.10 4.24 -5.96
C ARG A 55 7.26 5.24 -5.18
N LEU A 56 7.61 5.47 -3.92
CA LEU A 56 6.93 6.40 -3.02
C LEU A 56 7.89 7.49 -2.51
N PRO A 57 7.38 8.70 -2.20
CA PRO A 57 8.12 9.67 -1.41
C PRO A 57 8.46 9.13 -0.01
N ARG A 58 9.67 9.39 0.50
CA ARG A 58 10.08 8.93 1.86
C ARG A 58 9.14 9.40 2.96
N ARG A 59 8.57 10.60 2.84
CA ARG A 59 7.60 11.15 3.80
C ARG A 59 6.34 10.29 3.96
N ASP A 60 6.02 9.46 2.97
CA ASP A 60 4.82 8.62 2.98
C ASP A 60 5.09 7.26 3.65
N LEU A 61 6.35 6.88 3.94
CA LEU A 61 6.71 5.57 4.48
C LEU A 61 6.23 5.34 5.92
N ALA A 62 6.50 6.27 6.84
CA ALA A 62 6.09 6.13 8.24
C ALA A 62 4.55 6.11 8.41
N PRO A 63 3.77 6.98 7.74
CA PRO A 63 2.32 6.85 7.70
C PRO A 63 1.85 5.52 7.11
N LEU A 64 2.50 5.03 6.05
CA LEU A 64 2.16 3.75 5.41
C LEU A 64 2.41 2.55 6.32
N GLN A 65 3.48 2.58 7.12
CA GLN A 65 3.74 1.58 8.16
C GLN A 65 2.64 1.59 9.24
N ARG A 66 2.25 2.77 9.72
CA ARG A 66 1.16 2.90 10.70
C ARG A 66 -0.15 2.36 10.14
N PHE A 67 -0.49 2.70 8.90
CA PHE A 67 -1.65 2.16 8.19
C PHE A 67 -1.59 0.63 8.08
N ALA A 68 -0.45 0.08 7.65
CA ALA A 68 -0.28 -1.36 7.47
C ALA A 68 -0.42 -2.14 8.79
N ARG A 69 -0.04 -1.55 9.92
CA ARG A 69 -0.18 -2.18 11.24
C ARG A 69 -1.57 -1.99 11.86
N ARG A 70 -2.20 -0.83 11.65
CA ARG A 70 -3.42 -0.45 12.38
C ARG A 70 -4.70 -0.71 11.60
N GLU A 71 -4.69 -0.41 10.30
CA GLU A 71 -5.91 -0.42 9.48
C GLU A 71 -5.99 -1.62 8.54
N LEU A 72 -4.87 -2.00 7.94
CA LEU A 72 -4.84 -3.11 6.98
C LEU A 72 -5.34 -4.44 7.56
N PRO A 73 -5.05 -4.83 8.83
CA PRO A 73 -5.60 -6.05 9.43
C PRO A 73 -7.11 -6.04 9.63
N LYS A 74 -7.74 -4.85 9.70
CA LYS A 74 -9.21 -4.73 9.83
C LYS A 74 -9.92 -5.03 8.51
N ALA A 75 -9.24 -4.85 7.37
CA ALA A 75 -9.84 -4.86 6.04
C ALA A 75 -9.31 -5.95 5.09
N ALA A 76 -8.11 -6.49 5.34
CA ALA A 76 -7.52 -7.55 4.53
C ALA A 76 -7.74 -8.93 5.17
N SER A 77 -8.08 -9.91 4.33
CA SER A 77 -8.32 -11.29 4.75
C SER A 77 -7.06 -12.17 4.65
N ASN A 78 -6.03 -11.71 3.93
CA ASN A 78 -4.84 -12.48 3.64
C ASN A 78 -3.68 -12.13 4.60
N ALA A 79 -3.54 -12.91 5.67
CA ALA A 79 -2.49 -12.74 6.67
C ALA A 79 -1.05 -12.80 6.09
N ALA A 80 -0.79 -13.73 5.16
CA ALA A 80 0.53 -13.84 4.54
C ALA A 80 0.90 -12.61 3.69
N MET A 81 -0.11 -11.94 3.11
CA MET A 81 0.09 -10.67 2.42
C MET A 81 0.38 -9.54 3.42
N LEU A 82 -0.35 -9.48 4.54
CA LEU A 82 -0.10 -8.51 5.62
C LEU A 82 1.34 -8.59 6.12
N ASP A 83 1.79 -9.78 6.50
CA ASP A 83 3.14 -10.01 7.02
C ASP A 83 4.22 -9.59 6.02
N ARG A 84 4.00 -9.91 4.74
CA ARG A 84 4.93 -9.52 3.68
C ARG A 84 5.00 -8.01 3.52
N VAL A 85 3.86 -7.32 3.57
CA VAL A 85 3.83 -5.86 3.41
C VAL A 85 4.47 -5.16 4.61
N ILE A 86 4.13 -5.57 5.84
CA ILE A 86 4.73 -5.00 7.05
C ILE A 86 6.26 -5.16 7.00
N ARG A 87 6.75 -6.36 6.67
CA ARG A 87 8.18 -6.62 6.54
C ARG A 87 8.86 -5.72 5.50
N VAL A 88 8.30 -5.61 4.30
CA VAL A 88 8.86 -4.76 3.24
C VAL A 88 8.87 -3.28 3.65
N LEU A 89 7.85 -2.82 4.37
CA LEU A 89 7.81 -1.46 4.85
C LEU A 89 8.83 -1.21 5.96
N ASP A 90 9.07 -2.19 6.83
CA ASP A 90 10.07 -2.12 7.90
C ASP A 90 11.51 -2.12 7.35
N GLU A 91 11.77 -2.88 6.29
CA GLU A 91 13.06 -2.87 5.58
C GLU A 91 13.33 -1.56 4.82
N ALA A 92 12.28 -0.77 4.52
CA ALA A 92 12.38 0.45 3.72
C ALA A 92 12.54 1.75 4.52
N ALA A 93 12.29 1.74 5.83
CA ALA A 93 12.39 2.92 6.70
C ALA A 93 13.81 3.14 7.23
#